data_AF-A0AAJ4Y965-F1
#
_entry.id   AF-A0AAJ4Y965-F1
#
_cell.length_a   1.000
_cell.length_b   1.000
_cell.length_c   1.000
_cell.angle_alpha   90.00
_cell.angle_beta   90.00
_cell.angle_gamma   90.00
#
_symmetry.space_group_name_H-M   'P 1'
#
loop_
_entity.id
_entity.type
_entity.pdbx_description
1 polymer ?
#
loop_
_entity_poly.entity_id
_entity_poly.type
_entity_poly.pdbx_seq_one_letter_code
_entity_poly.pdbx_strand_id
1 'polypeptide(L)'
;MADQAKEVPEEVTRLREALAAFAAMDDDAACTAAVSEVLRQWPDLGSELRQLRELRVNALRNQHNKTWPEIAEIIGDVTPERAQQISKGLSGAQRKKNKRAAEEQPGN
;
A
#
# COMPACT_ATOMS: atom_id res chain seq x y z
N MET A 1 17.45 11.58 -21.82
CA MET A 1 16.80 10.26 -22.02
C MET A 1 15.42 10.37 -21.44
N ALA A 2 14.40 9.96 -22.20
CA ALA A 2 13.01 10.39 -22.04
C ALA A 2 12.43 10.09 -20.65
N ASP A 3 11.97 11.14 -20.00
CA ASP A 3 11.09 11.13 -18.84
C ASP A 3 9.72 10.59 -19.30
N GLN A 4 9.59 9.25 -19.37
CA GLN A 4 8.27 8.65 -19.52
C GLN A 4 7.56 8.88 -18.20
N ALA A 5 6.74 9.94 -18.15
CA ALA A 5 5.76 10.12 -17.10
C ALA A 5 4.95 8.82 -17.02
N LYS A 6 5.20 8.01 -15.98
CA LYS A 6 4.39 6.83 -15.69
C LYS A 6 2.95 7.33 -15.62
N GLU A 7 2.13 6.92 -16.59
CA GLU A 7 0.70 7.23 -16.57
C GLU A 7 0.16 6.80 -15.21
N VAL A 8 -0.46 7.75 -14.51
CA VAL A 8 -1.06 7.48 -13.21
C VAL A 8 -2.20 6.48 -13.46
N PRO A 9 -2.23 5.32 -12.76
CA PRO A 9 -3.28 4.33 -12.97
C PRO A 9 -4.67 4.93 -12.76
N GLU A 10 -5.65 4.49 -13.55
CA GLU A 10 -7.02 5.00 -13.50
C GLU A 10 -7.61 4.89 -12.08
N GLU A 11 -7.30 3.81 -11.35
CA GLU A 11 -7.75 3.62 -9.98
C GLU A 11 -7.20 4.67 -9.00
N VAL A 12 -5.98 5.17 -9.23
CA VAL A 12 -5.41 6.28 -8.46
C VAL A 12 -6.12 7.59 -8.81
N THR A 13 -6.49 7.78 -10.07
CA THR A 13 -7.31 8.92 -10.51
C THR A 13 -8.68 8.90 -9.85
N ARG A 14 -9.38 7.76 -9.85
CA ARG A 14 -10.69 7.61 -9.18
C ARG A 14 -10.62 7.90 -7.69
N LEU A 15 -9.54 7.47 -7.01
CA LEU A 15 -9.32 7.83 -5.61
C LEU A 15 -9.13 9.34 -5.43
N ARG A 16 -8.40 10.00 -6.34
CA ARG A 16 -8.23 11.47 -6.31
C ARG A 16 -9.54 12.21 -6.60
N GLU A 17 -10.37 11.70 -7.49
CA GLU A 17 -11.70 12.24 -7.77
C GLU A 17 -12.61 12.12 -6.54
N ALA A 18 -12.60 10.98 -5.85
CA ALA A 18 -13.32 10.81 -4.59
C ALA A 18 -12.85 11.82 -3.52
N LEU A 19 -11.54 12.09 -3.44
CA LEU A 19 -11.00 13.13 -2.56
C LEU A 19 -11.46 14.54 -2.96
N ALA A 20 -11.48 14.83 -4.27
CA ALA A 20 -11.96 16.11 -4.80
C ALA A 20 -13.45 16.32 -4.53
N ALA A 21 -14.26 15.25 -4.51
CA ALA A 21 -15.68 15.33 -4.20
C ALA A 21 -15.94 15.83 -2.77
N PHE A 22 -15.11 15.48 -1.78
CA PHE A 22 -15.21 16.05 -0.43
C PHE A 22 -14.87 17.55 -0.43
N ALA A 23 -13.85 17.95 -1.18
CA ALA A 23 -13.44 19.35 -1.27
C ALA A 23 -14.47 20.24 -2.00
N ALA A 24 -15.34 19.65 -2.82
CA ALA A 24 -16.40 20.34 -3.52
C ALA A 24 -17.70 20.48 -2.71
N MET A 25 -17.76 19.97 -1.48
CA MET A 25 -18.93 20.10 -0.61
C MET A 25 -19.04 21.54 -0.08
N ASP A 26 -20.20 22.19 -0.28
CA ASP A 26 -20.44 23.56 0.18
C ASP A 26 -20.68 23.68 1.70
N ASP A 27 -21.14 22.61 2.36
CA ASP A 27 -21.40 22.58 3.80
C ASP A 27 -20.18 22.04 4.57
N ASP A 28 -19.48 22.96 5.26
CA ASP A 28 -18.30 22.65 6.08
C ASP A 28 -18.58 21.61 7.17
N ALA A 29 -19.78 21.63 7.77
CA ALA A 29 -20.14 20.70 8.84
C ALA A 29 -20.34 19.29 8.27
N ALA A 30 -21.06 19.18 7.14
CA ALA A 30 -21.25 17.92 6.44
C ALA A 30 -19.93 17.36 5.90
N CYS A 31 -19.07 18.22 5.33
CA CYS A 31 -17.75 17.84 4.81
C CYS A 31 -16.86 17.30 5.93
N THR A 32 -16.78 18.04 7.05
CA THR A 32 -15.98 17.63 8.21
C THR A 32 -16.46 16.28 8.77
N ALA A 33 -17.77 16.05 8.85
CA ALA A 33 -18.33 14.78 9.31
C ALA A 33 -17.97 13.62 8.38
N ALA A 34 -18.14 13.82 7.06
CA ALA A 34 -17.83 12.80 6.06
C ALA A 34 -16.34 12.45 6.00
N VAL A 35 -15.46 13.45 6.01
CA VAL A 35 -14.00 13.24 6.03
C VAL A 35 -13.59 12.55 7.33
N SER A 36 -14.17 12.94 8.47
CA SER A 36 -13.89 12.29 9.76
C SER A 36 -14.29 10.81 9.78
N GLU A 37 -15.39 10.44 9.10
CA GLU A 37 -15.76 9.04 8.91
C GLU A 37 -14.72 8.26 8.10
N VAL A 38 -14.27 8.82 6.97
CA VAL A 38 -13.22 8.21 6.14
C VAL A 38 -11.93 8.01 6.95
N LEU A 39 -11.53 9.01 7.73
CA LEU A 39 -10.33 8.93 8.57
C LEU A 39 -10.46 7.88 9.67
N ARG A 40 -11.66 7.66 10.23
CA ARG A 40 -11.92 6.58 11.19
C ARG A 40 -11.81 5.20 10.55
N GLN A 41 -12.30 5.04 9.32
CA GLN A 41 -12.24 3.77 8.57
C GLN A 41 -10.90 3.55 7.86
N TRP A 42 -10.05 4.57 7.76
CA TRP A 42 -8.77 4.51 7.05
C TRP A 42 -7.84 3.36 7.48
N PRO A 43 -7.74 2.98 8.77
CA PRO A 43 -6.96 1.82 9.17
C PRO A 43 -7.39 0.53 8.46
N ASP A 44 -8.70 0.33 8.30
CA ASP A 44 -9.29 -0.84 7.65
C ASP A 44 -9.14 -0.76 6.13
N LEU A 45 -9.53 0.37 5.51
CA LEU A 45 -9.32 0.62 4.08
C LEU A 45 -7.85 0.46 3.68
N GLY A 46 -6.94 1.00 4.49
CA GLY A 46 -5.51 0.86 4.31
C GLY A 46 -5.01 -0.57 4.53
N SER A 47 -5.68 -1.36 5.36
CA SER A 47 -5.40 -2.79 5.53
C SER A 47 -5.83 -3.58 4.29
N GLU A 48 -7.03 -3.33 3.78
CA GLU A 48 -7.56 -3.96 2.56
C GLU A 48 -6.67 -3.70 1.35
N LEU A 49 -6.22 -2.45 1.14
CA LEU A 49 -5.29 -2.12 0.05
C LEU A 49 -3.95 -2.88 0.17
N ARG A 50 -3.44 -3.10 1.39
CA ARG A 50 -2.22 -3.88 1.62
C ARG A 50 -2.43 -5.35 1.34
N GLN A 51 -3.55 -5.93 1.79
CA GLN A 51 -3.92 -7.32 1.52
C GLN A 51 -4.10 -7.56 0.03
N LEU A 52 -4.76 -6.63 -0.68
CA LEU A 52 -4.89 -6.68 -2.13
C LEU A 52 -3.52 -6.69 -2.80
N ARG A 53 -2.60 -5.83 -2.36
CA ARG A 53 -1.22 -5.80 -2.88
C ARG A 53 -0.49 -7.12 -2.62
N GLU A 54 -0.57 -7.67 -1.42
CA GLU A 54 0.01 -8.96 -1.07
C GLU A 54 -0.53 -10.08 -1.98
N LEU A 55 -1.85 -10.15 -2.14
CA LEU A 55 -2.52 -11.13 -3.01
C LEU A 55 -1.99 -11.05 -4.44
N ARG A 56 -1.88 -9.84 -5.00
CA ARG A 56 -1.38 -9.64 -6.37
C ARG A 56 0.10 -9.99 -6.52
N VAL A 57 0.94 -9.66 -5.54
CA VAL A 57 2.35 -10.08 -5.53
C VAL A 57 2.47 -11.61 -5.47
N ASN A 58 1.65 -12.26 -4.65
CA ASN A 58 1.62 -13.72 -4.57
C ASN A 58 1.14 -14.35 -5.89
N ALA A 59 0.15 -13.77 -6.56
CA ALA A 59 -0.29 -14.22 -7.88
C ALA A 59 0.83 -14.07 -8.94
N LEU A 60 1.53 -12.93 -8.98
CA LEU A 60 2.67 -12.73 -9.87
C LEU A 60 3.74 -13.80 -9.67
N ARG A 61 4.05 -14.12 -8.40
CA ARG A 61 5.05 -15.12 -8.07
C ARG A 61 4.62 -16.54 -8.42
N ASN A 62 3.41 -16.92 -8.01
CA ASN A 62 2.99 -18.33 -7.99
C ASN A 62 2.21 -18.75 -9.24
N GLN A 63 1.51 -17.81 -9.89
CA GLN A 63 0.67 -18.08 -11.07
C GLN A 63 1.35 -17.63 -12.35
N HIS A 64 2.06 -16.50 -12.32
CA HIS A 64 2.75 -15.94 -13.49
C HIS A 64 4.25 -16.25 -13.53
N ASN A 65 4.77 -17.02 -12.57
CA ASN A 65 6.18 -17.42 -12.47
C ASN A 65 7.19 -16.26 -12.52
N LYS A 66 6.78 -15.05 -12.11
CA LYS A 66 7.67 -13.88 -12.09
C LYS A 66 8.75 -14.01 -11.00
N THR A 67 9.94 -13.52 -11.31
CA THR A 67 11.05 -13.42 -10.36
C THR A 67 10.88 -12.21 -9.44
N TRP A 68 11.51 -12.23 -8.26
CA TRP A 68 11.44 -11.09 -7.34
C TRP A 68 11.97 -9.78 -7.93
N PRO A 69 13.04 -9.77 -8.76
CA PRO A 69 13.45 -8.57 -9.51
C PRO A 69 12.35 -8.05 -10.44
N GLU A 70 11.74 -8.89 -11.27
CA GLU A 70 10.66 -8.45 -12.16
C GLU A 70 9.46 -7.90 -11.38
N ILE A 71 9.09 -8.55 -10.27
CA ILE A 71 8.00 -8.09 -9.41
C ILE A 71 8.35 -6.72 -8.80
N ALA A 72 9.59 -6.51 -8.40
CA ALA A 72 10.05 -5.24 -7.85
C ALA A 72 9.99 -4.11 -8.90
N GLU A 73 10.37 -4.40 -10.15
CA GLU A 73 10.21 -3.47 -11.28
C GLU A 73 8.74 -3.13 -11.55
N ILE A 74 7.84 -4.12 -11.49
CA ILE A 74 6.39 -3.95 -11.66
C ILE A 74 5.81 -3.04 -10.57
N ILE A 75 6.14 -3.31 -9.29
CA ILE A 75 5.66 -2.50 -8.16
C ILE A 75 6.19 -1.06 -8.27
N GLY A 76 7.42 -0.90 -8.76
CA GLY A 76 8.09 0.38 -8.88
C GLY A 76 8.78 0.81 -7.59
N ASP A 77 10.03 1.27 -7.73
CA ASP A 77 10.84 1.86 -6.65
C ASP A 77 10.91 1.02 -5.36
N VAL A 78 10.98 -0.30 -5.52
CA VAL A 78 11.20 -1.24 -4.41
C VAL A 78 12.31 -2.22 -4.77
N THR A 79 13.01 -2.74 -3.77
CA THR A 79 14.01 -3.80 -3.98
C THR A 79 13.34 -5.17 -4.12
N PRO A 80 14.02 -6.19 -4.69
CA PRO A 80 13.52 -7.57 -4.74
C PRO A 80 13.19 -8.13 -3.34
N GLU A 81 14.01 -7.80 -2.34
CA GLU A 81 13.76 -8.17 -0.94
C GLU A 81 12.47 -7.52 -0.42
N ARG A 82 12.20 -6.28 -0.82
CA ARG A 82 10.97 -5.59 -0.44
C ARG A 82 9.76 -6.26 -1.10
N ALA A 83 9.85 -6.68 -2.36
CA ALA A 83 8.81 -7.48 -3.03
C ALA A 83 8.54 -8.79 -2.28
N GLN A 84 9.58 -9.50 -1.84
CA GLN A 84 9.43 -10.71 -1.03
C GLN A 84 8.76 -10.45 0.33
N GLN A 85 9.09 -9.34 1.00
CA GLN A 85 8.45 -9.00 2.28
C GLN A 85 6.96 -8.66 2.12
N ILE A 86 6.59 -8.07 0.98
CA ILE A 86 5.19 -7.77 0.66
C ILE A 86 4.38 -9.05 0.49
N SER A 87 4.98 -10.07 -0.12
CA SER A 87 4.35 -11.38 -0.30
C SER A 87 4.04 -12.09 1.03
N LYS A 88 4.68 -11.66 2.14
CA LYS A 88 4.53 -12.18 3.50
C LYS A 88 3.63 -11.29 4.39
N GLY A 89 2.97 -10.28 3.81
CA GLY A 89 2.14 -9.33 4.56
C GLY A 89 2.94 -8.44 5.54
N LEU A 90 4.26 -8.36 5.41
CA LEU A 90 5.10 -7.63 6.37
C LEU A 90 5.05 -6.12 6.12
N SER A 91 4.26 -5.41 6.94
CA SER A 91 4.28 -3.95 7.01
C SER A 91 5.57 -3.42 7.66
N GLY A 92 5.90 -2.15 7.42
CA GLY A 92 7.05 -1.51 8.08
C GLY A 92 6.89 -1.43 9.61
N ALA A 93 5.65 -1.27 10.09
CA ALA A 93 5.34 -1.25 11.52
C ALA A 93 5.51 -2.62 12.17
N GLN A 94 5.00 -3.70 11.56
CA GLN A 94 5.21 -5.07 12.05
C GLN A 94 6.68 -5.46 12.02
N ARG A 95 7.45 -5.03 11.01
CA ARG A 95 8.90 -5.27 10.99
C ARG A 95 9.63 -4.54 12.12
N LYS A 96 9.29 -3.29 12.41
CA LYS A 96 9.86 -2.57 13.57
C LYS A 96 9.50 -3.27 14.89
N LYS A 97 8.26 -3.79 15.02
CA LYS A 97 7.84 -4.56 16.19
C LYS A 97 8.61 -5.88 16.32
N ASN A 98 8.75 -6.64 15.24
CA ASN A 98 9.48 -7.92 15.24
C ASN A 98 10.98 -7.73 15.46
N LYS A 99 11.57 -6.65 14.92
CA LYS A 99 12.98 -6.31 15.15
C LYS A 99 13.23 -5.99 16.62
N ARG A 100 12.39 -5.15 17.24
CA ARG A 100 12.48 -4.86 18.69
C ARG A 100 12.32 -6.12 19.53
N ALA A 101 11.34 -6.97 19.20
CA ALA A 101 11.13 -8.23 19.90
C ALA A 101 12.30 -9.23 19.74
N ALA A 102 13.04 -9.18 18.63
CA ALA A 102 14.24 -9.99 18.41
C ALA A 102 15.48 -9.43 19.13
N GLU A 103 15.57 -8.11 19.29
CA GLU A 103 16.64 -7.42 20.04
C GLU A 103 16.45 -7.52 21.56
N GLU A 104 15.21 -7.73 22.03
CA GLU A 104 14.84 -7.88 23.45
C GLU A 104 14.93 -9.33 23.97
N GLN A 105 15.26 -10.31 23.11
CA GLN A 105 15.63 -11.65 23.56
C GLN A 105 17.16 -11.74 23.68
N PRO A 106 17.76 -11.56 24.88
CA PRO A 106 19.15 -11.89 25.08
C PRO A 106 19.33 -13.40 24.84
N GLY A 107 20.42 -13.75 24.16
CA GLY A 107 20.74 -15.11 23.75
C GLY A 107 20.56 -16.12 24.87
N ASN A 108 19.92 -17.24 24.52
CA ASN A 108 19.96 -18.46 25.31
C ASN A 108 21.32 -19.15 25.17
#